data_AF-A0A5E4MZ66-F1
#
_entry.id   AF-A0A5E4MZ66-F1
#
_cell.length_a   1.000
_cell.length_b   1.000
_cell.length_c   1.000
_cell.angle_alpha   90.00
_cell.angle_beta   90.00
_cell.angle_gamma   90.00
#
_symmetry.space_group_name_H-M   'P 1'
#
loop_
_entity.id
_entity.type
_entity.pdbx_description
1 polymer ?
#
loop_
_entity_poly.entity_id
_entity_poly.type
_entity_poly.pdbx_seq_one_letter_code
_entity_poly.pdbx_strand_id
1 'polypeptide(L)'
;MYINRQFAIITVFITFICFLKGQQTKTRPQPKLNRYFANISRECLRENHVYPERVVALYSLNTNDQDAKCYVACMMMRFNVTNGKGEYDDEALKKLIMKPSVTEIPARTRSAIEKCEKEGEGEKNRCEKAVNFTKCIYAHKNEIKNQNKTSSEYRRRPTMPFGRGRPFGGRYYRST
;
A
#
# COMPACT_ATOMS: atom_id res chain seq x y z
N MET A 1 54.66 6.98 35.49
CA MET A 1 53.55 6.06 35.82
C MET A 1 52.17 6.58 35.34
N TYR A 2 52.08 7.19 34.13
CA TYR A 2 50.82 7.72 33.57
C TYR A 2 50.31 6.93 32.36
N ILE A 3 51.21 6.20 31.70
CA ILE A 3 50.95 5.42 30.48
C ILE A 3 50.02 4.23 30.78
N ASN A 4 50.23 3.52 31.89
CA ASN A 4 49.37 2.39 32.29
C ASN A 4 47.94 2.81 32.66
N ARG A 5 47.76 4.02 33.20
CA ARG A 5 46.43 4.54 33.58
C ARG A 5 45.63 4.99 32.36
N GLN A 6 46.29 5.60 31.37
CA GLN A 6 45.67 5.99 30.10
C GLN A 6 45.26 4.76 29.27
N PHE A 7 46.13 3.74 29.19
CA PHE A 7 45.80 2.49 28.50
C PHE A 7 44.62 1.75 29.14
N ALA A 8 44.52 1.75 30.48
CA ALA A 8 43.39 1.14 31.19
C ALA A 8 42.05 1.85 30.91
N ILE A 9 42.07 3.19 30.77
CA ILE A 9 40.85 3.96 30.44
C ILE A 9 40.41 3.64 29.01
N ILE A 10 41.35 3.62 28.06
CA ILE A 10 41.06 3.34 26.64
C ILE A 10 40.49 1.92 26.48
N THR A 11 41.02 0.92 27.18
CA THR A 11 40.50 -0.45 27.10
C THR A 11 39.08 -0.56 27.66
N VAL A 12 38.76 0.14 28.75
CA VAL A 12 37.41 0.18 29.33
C VAL A 12 36.42 0.89 28.40
N PHE A 13 36.81 2.00 27.78
CA PHE A 13 35.94 2.70 26.82
C PHE A 13 35.70 1.88 25.55
N ILE A 14 36.71 1.18 25.03
CA ILE A 14 36.55 0.32 23.86
C ILE A 14 35.62 -0.87 24.19
N THR A 15 35.77 -1.52 25.35
CA THR A 15 34.87 -2.62 25.73
C THR A 15 33.45 -2.14 25.98
N PHE A 16 33.26 -0.97 26.59
CA PHE A 16 31.95 -0.35 26.79
C PHE A 16 31.26 0.00 25.47
N ILE A 17 31.98 0.58 24.50
CA ILE A 17 31.46 0.88 23.15
C ILE A 17 31.11 -0.41 22.39
N CYS A 18 31.90 -1.47 22.53
CA CYS A 18 31.58 -2.77 21.94
C CYS A 18 30.33 -3.41 22.57
N PHE A 19 30.13 -3.24 23.88
CA PHE A 19 28.93 -3.72 24.59
C PHE A 19 27.65 -3.00 24.11
N LEU A 20 27.76 -1.70 23.76
CA LEU A 20 26.64 -0.91 23.22
C LEU A 20 26.25 -1.28 21.77
N LYS A 21 27.16 -1.87 20.99
CA LYS A 21 26.88 -2.31 19.61
C LYS A 21 26.19 -3.68 19.52
N GLY A 22 25.91 -4.34 20.65
CA GLY A 22 25.17 -5.60 20.73
C GLY A 22 23.66 -5.50 20.45
N GLN A 23 23.19 -4.48 19.70
CA GLN A 23 21.82 -4.48 19.20
C GLN A 23 21.76 -5.35 17.97
N GLN A 24 21.23 -6.56 18.14
CA GLN A 24 20.76 -7.36 17.03
C GLN A 24 19.75 -6.55 16.22
N THR A 25 20.16 -6.13 15.02
CA THR A 25 19.21 -5.74 13.97
C THR A 25 18.35 -6.96 13.70
N LYS A 26 17.16 -7.02 14.31
CA LYS A 26 16.14 -8.02 13.96
C LYS A 26 15.69 -7.71 12.53
N THR A 27 16.40 -8.28 11.55
CA THR A 27 15.96 -8.33 10.17
C THR A 27 14.68 -9.17 10.17
N ARG A 28 13.52 -8.52 10.32
CA ARG A 28 12.24 -9.20 10.12
C ARG A 28 12.31 -9.84 8.73
N PRO A 29 12.05 -11.15 8.57
CA PRO A 29 11.95 -11.73 7.24
C PRO A 29 10.87 -10.96 6.50
N GLN A 30 11.29 -10.11 5.57
CA GLN A 30 10.38 -9.37 4.71
C GLN A 30 9.54 -10.42 3.97
N PRO A 31 8.20 -10.32 3.97
CA PRO A 31 7.37 -11.24 3.20
C PRO A 31 7.88 -11.23 1.75
N LYS A 32 7.94 -12.40 1.09
CA LYS A 32 8.51 -12.56 -0.26
C LYS A 32 8.00 -11.51 -1.27
N LEU A 33 6.76 -11.04 -1.08
CA LEU A 33 6.13 -9.96 -1.83
C LEU A 33 6.89 -8.61 -1.76
N ASN A 34 7.42 -8.24 -0.59
CA ASN A 34 8.17 -6.99 -0.42
C ASN A 34 9.49 -7.00 -1.20
N ARG A 35 10.16 -8.14 -1.27
CA ARG A 35 11.40 -8.28 -2.05
C ARG A 35 11.12 -8.24 -3.55
N TYR A 36 10.07 -8.92 -3.99
CA TYR A 36 9.62 -8.88 -5.38
C TYR A 36 9.24 -7.45 -5.82
N PHE A 37 8.45 -6.76 -4.99
CA PHE A 37 8.07 -5.37 -5.23
C PHE A 37 9.28 -4.42 -5.27
N ALA A 38 10.21 -4.56 -4.33
CA ALA A 38 11.42 -3.74 -4.31
C ALA A 38 12.35 -3.99 -5.51
N ASN A 39 12.33 -5.20 -6.09
CA ASN A 39 13.11 -5.50 -7.30
C ASN A 39 12.49 -4.80 -8.52
N ILE A 40 11.19 -4.98 -8.73
CA ILE A 40 10.46 -4.34 -9.83
C ILE A 40 10.56 -2.82 -9.73
N SER A 41 10.38 -2.25 -8.53
CA SER A 41 10.51 -0.82 -8.31
C SER A 41 11.89 -0.30 -8.72
N ARG A 42 12.98 -0.99 -8.36
CA ARG A 42 14.33 -0.59 -8.77
C ARG A 42 14.56 -0.69 -10.28
N GLU A 43 14.00 -1.71 -10.92
CA GLU A 43 14.06 -1.87 -12.38
C GLU A 43 13.36 -0.71 -13.09
N CYS A 44 12.11 -0.41 -12.71
CA CYS A 44 11.35 0.70 -13.28
C CYS A 44 11.99 2.06 -13.02
N LEU A 45 12.59 2.30 -11.84
CA LEU A 45 13.32 3.55 -11.56
C LEU A 45 14.53 3.71 -12.49
N ARG A 46 15.27 2.61 -12.73
CA ARG A 46 16.43 2.61 -13.62
C ARG A 46 16.01 2.81 -15.08
N GLU A 47 14.99 2.10 -15.55
CA GLU A 47 14.49 2.21 -16.93
C GLU A 47 14.02 3.64 -17.25
N ASN A 48 13.36 4.29 -16.31
CA ASN A 48 12.82 5.63 -16.50
C ASN A 48 13.78 6.74 -16.02
N HIS A 49 14.98 6.41 -15.50
CA HIS A 49 15.95 7.38 -14.98
C HIS A 49 15.38 8.33 -13.90
N VAL A 50 14.56 7.80 -13.01
CA VAL A 50 13.81 8.56 -11.99
C VAL A 50 14.27 8.18 -10.59
N TYR A 51 14.24 9.15 -9.67
CA TYR A 51 14.45 8.93 -8.25
C TYR A 51 13.11 8.84 -7.49
N PRO A 52 13.02 8.06 -6.39
CA PRO A 52 11.78 7.88 -5.64
C PRO A 52 11.09 9.19 -5.23
N GLU A 53 11.86 10.23 -4.91
CA GLU A 53 11.37 11.53 -4.45
C GLU A 53 10.56 12.23 -5.55
N ARG A 54 11.00 12.12 -6.81
CA ARG A 54 10.28 12.68 -7.97
C ARG A 54 8.94 11.99 -8.18
N VAL A 55 8.87 10.68 -7.92
CA VAL A 55 7.60 9.93 -7.98
C VAL A 55 6.65 10.37 -6.87
N VAL A 56 7.16 10.57 -5.64
CA VAL A 56 6.33 11.05 -4.52
C VAL A 56 5.79 12.45 -4.81
N ALA A 57 6.59 13.32 -5.42
CA ALA A 57 6.19 14.68 -5.81
C ALA A 57 4.97 14.72 -6.74
N LEU A 58 4.74 13.68 -7.56
CA LEU A 58 3.54 13.59 -8.42
C LEU A 58 2.24 13.61 -7.62
N TYR A 59 2.25 13.10 -6.39
CA TYR A 59 1.08 12.96 -5.53
C TYR A 59 1.00 14.05 -4.45
N SER A 60 2.14 14.54 -3.95
CA SER A 60 2.18 15.57 -2.92
C SER A 60 2.18 16.99 -3.48
N LEU A 61 2.90 17.21 -4.58
CA LEU A 61 3.13 18.52 -5.18
C LEU A 61 2.44 18.67 -6.54
N ASN A 62 1.76 17.62 -7.03
CA ASN A 62 1.15 17.58 -8.36
C ASN A 62 2.10 18.02 -9.50
N THR A 63 3.38 17.64 -9.39
CA THR A 63 4.37 17.96 -10.41
C THR A 63 4.05 17.28 -11.74
N ASN A 64 4.38 17.95 -12.85
CA ASN A 64 4.21 17.40 -14.21
C ASN A 64 5.52 16.79 -14.71
N ASP A 65 5.87 15.62 -14.18
CA ASP A 65 7.12 14.94 -14.47
C ASP A 65 6.87 13.67 -15.30
N GLN A 66 7.17 13.73 -16.60
CA GLN A 66 6.82 12.66 -17.53
C GLN A 66 7.50 11.33 -17.19
N ASP A 67 8.79 11.35 -16.84
CA ASP A 67 9.54 10.13 -16.52
C ASP A 67 8.98 9.49 -15.25
N ALA A 68 8.66 10.31 -14.25
CA ALA A 68 8.07 9.82 -13.02
C ALA A 68 6.66 9.25 -13.25
N LYS A 69 5.87 9.80 -14.18
CA LYS A 69 4.59 9.20 -14.59
C LYS A 69 4.81 7.85 -15.27
N CYS A 70 5.83 7.75 -16.13
CA CYS A 70 6.15 6.49 -16.82
C CYS A 70 6.69 5.42 -15.87
N TYR A 71 7.36 5.80 -14.77
CA TYR A 71 7.66 4.87 -13.67
C TYR A 71 6.39 4.21 -13.11
N VAL A 72 5.31 4.97 -12.89
CA VAL A 72 4.04 4.42 -12.39
C VAL A 72 3.42 3.45 -13.40
N ALA A 73 3.47 3.78 -14.69
CA ALA A 73 3.04 2.90 -15.77
C ALA A 73 3.86 1.60 -15.82
N CYS A 74 5.19 1.70 -15.69
CA CYS A 74 6.08 0.54 -15.63
C CYS A 74 5.70 -0.39 -14.48
N MET A 75 5.47 0.16 -13.28
CA MET A 75 5.03 -0.63 -12.13
C MET A 75 3.72 -1.37 -12.44
N MET A 76 2.70 -0.68 -12.97
CA MET A 76 1.42 -1.31 -13.31
C MET A 76 1.59 -2.43 -14.34
N MET A 77 2.41 -2.22 -15.36
CA MET A 77 2.69 -3.24 -16.38
C MET A 77 3.41 -4.46 -15.80
N ARG A 78 4.44 -4.26 -14.96
CA ARG A 78 5.23 -5.36 -14.37
C ARG A 78 4.43 -6.22 -13.39
N PHE A 79 3.39 -5.67 -12.80
CA PHE A 79 2.43 -6.40 -11.99
C PHE A 79 1.25 -6.98 -12.77
N ASN A 80 1.25 -6.85 -14.11
CA ASN A 80 0.15 -7.19 -15.00
C ASN A 80 -1.17 -6.51 -14.64
N VAL A 81 -1.13 -5.38 -13.93
CA VAL A 81 -2.32 -4.58 -13.59
C VAL A 81 -2.89 -3.92 -14.83
N THR A 82 -2.02 -3.53 -15.76
CA THR A 82 -2.42 -2.98 -17.05
C THR A 82 -1.77 -3.78 -18.16
N ASN A 83 -2.54 -4.14 -19.18
CA ASN A 83 -1.97 -4.75 -20.39
C ASN A 83 -1.21 -3.71 -21.23
N GLY A 84 -0.57 -4.16 -22.31
CA GLY A 84 0.14 -3.27 -23.24
C GLY A 84 -0.73 -2.21 -23.91
N LYS A 85 -2.06 -2.20 -23.72
CA LYS A 85 -2.98 -1.16 -24.19
C LYS A 85 -3.48 -0.25 -23.04
N GLY A 86 -3.10 -0.54 -21.80
CA GLY A 86 -3.55 0.19 -20.61
C GLY A 86 -4.93 -0.22 -20.12
N GLU A 87 -5.46 -1.38 -20.53
CA GLU A 87 -6.68 -1.98 -19.97
C GLU A 87 -6.34 -2.72 -18.68
N TYR A 88 -7.21 -2.65 -17.67
CA TYR A 88 -6.91 -3.16 -16.34
C TYR A 88 -7.27 -4.64 -16.17
N ASP A 89 -6.41 -5.39 -15.48
CA ASP A 89 -6.69 -6.78 -15.05
C ASP A 89 -7.11 -6.77 -13.57
N ASP A 90 -8.40 -7.04 -13.35
CA ASP A 90 -8.99 -7.10 -12.02
C ASP A 90 -8.26 -8.08 -11.09
N GLU A 91 -7.89 -9.27 -11.58
CA GLU A 91 -7.26 -10.34 -10.79
C GLU A 91 -5.84 -9.98 -10.36
N ALA A 92 -5.06 -9.36 -11.25
CA ALA A 92 -3.74 -8.85 -10.95
C ALA A 92 -3.78 -7.72 -9.91
N LEU A 93 -4.75 -6.82 -10.05
CA LEU A 93 -4.96 -5.71 -9.12
C LEU A 93 -5.35 -6.21 -7.71
N LYS A 94 -6.13 -7.30 -7.60
CA LYS A 94 -6.43 -7.93 -6.28
C LYS A 94 -5.16 -8.36 -5.58
N LYS A 95 -4.28 -9.07 -6.30
CA LYS A 95 -3.03 -9.59 -5.73
C LYS A 95 -2.09 -8.47 -5.26
N LEU A 96 -2.17 -7.29 -5.88
CA LEU A 96 -1.33 -6.15 -5.53
C LEU A 96 -1.86 -5.35 -4.32
N ILE A 97 -3.17 -5.07 -4.30
CA ILE A 97 -3.79 -4.21 -3.27
C ILE A 97 -4.06 -4.98 -1.98
N MET A 98 -4.32 -6.29 -2.08
CA MET A 98 -4.72 -7.08 -0.93
C MET A 98 -3.52 -7.57 -0.15
N LYS A 99 -3.56 -7.39 1.18
CA LYS A 99 -2.68 -8.13 2.06
C LYS A 99 -2.99 -9.63 1.90
N PRO A 100 -1.99 -10.52 2.03
CA PRO A 100 -2.20 -11.96 1.92
C PRO A 100 -3.22 -12.53 2.92
N SER A 101 -3.60 -11.76 3.94
CA SER A 101 -4.64 -12.11 4.93
C SER A 101 -6.07 -11.78 4.50
N VAL A 102 -6.27 -11.12 3.35
CA VAL A 102 -7.59 -10.75 2.84
C VAL A 102 -7.88 -11.66 1.65
N THR A 103 -9.04 -12.33 1.68
CA THR A 103 -9.44 -13.31 0.65
C THR A 103 -10.33 -12.70 -0.43
N GLU A 104 -11.01 -11.59 -0.16
CA GLU A 104 -11.89 -10.91 -1.11
C GLU A 104 -11.66 -9.40 -1.17
N ILE A 105 -11.67 -8.83 -2.39
CA ILE A 105 -11.69 -7.37 -2.55
C ILE A 105 -13.02 -6.83 -2.00
N PRO A 106 -13.00 -5.85 -1.08
CA PRO A 106 -14.21 -5.17 -0.64
C PRO A 106 -14.97 -4.54 -1.82
N ALA A 107 -16.30 -4.68 -1.87
CA ALA A 107 -17.12 -4.15 -2.96
C ALA A 107 -16.88 -2.66 -3.26
N ARG A 108 -16.53 -1.86 -2.25
CA ARG A 108 -16.17 -0.43 -2.42
C ARG A 108 -14.84 -0.21 -3.13
N THR A 109 -13.86 -1.10 -2.94
CA THR A 109 -12.60 -1.05 -3.67
C THR A 109 -12.83 -1.42 -5.14
N ARG A 110 -13.67 -2.43 -5.44
CA ARG A 110 -14.06 -2.74 -6.83
C ARG A 110 -14.77 -1.56 -7.49
N SER A 111 -15.74 -0.97 -6.80
CA SER A 111 -16.46 0.20 -7.33
C SER A 111 -15.56 1.40 -7.57
N ALA A 112 -14.54 1.62 -6.71
CA ALA A 112 -13.55 2.67 -6.94
C ALA A 112 -12.68 2.36 -8.18
N ILE A 113 -12.25 1.11 -8.36
CA ILE A 113 -11.48 0.68 -9.53
C ILE A 113 -12.27 0.92 -10.82
N GLU A 114 -13.51 0.44 -10.89
CA GLU A 114 -14.37 0.60 -12.07
C GLU A 114 -14.61 2.07 -12.44
N LYS A 115 -14.78 2.96 -11.43
CA LYS A 115 -14.92 4.40 -11.67
C LYS A 115 -13.64 5.00 -12.22
N CYS A 116 -12.51 4.70 -11.58
CA CYS A 116 -11.20 5.25 -11.97
C CYS A 116 -10.72 4.73 -13.33
N GLU A 117 -11.13 3.52 -13.73
CA GLU A 117 -10.85 2.99 -15.06
C GLU A 117 -11.61 3.78 -16.14
N LYS A 118 -12.92 4.00 -15.93
CA LYS A 118 -13.77 4.77 -16.86
C LYS A 118 -13.32 6.21 -17.02
N GLU A 119 -12.84 6.85 -15.95
CA GLU A 119 -12.27 8.20 -16.02
C GLU A 119 -11.02 8.27 -16.91
N GLY A 120 -10.31 7.15 -17.08
CA GLY A 120 -9.14 7.02 -17.94
C GLY A 120 -9.43 6.53 -19.36
N GLU A 121 -10.67 6.19 -19.70
CA GLU A 121 -11.09 5.75 -21.05
C GLU A 121 -11.07 6.94 -22.02
N GLY A 122 -9.91 7.19 -22.62
CA GLY A 122 -9.71 8.29 -23.57
C GLY A 122 -8.29 8.85 -23.57
N GLU A 123 -7.53 8.59 -22.51
CA GLU A 123 -6.13 9.00 -22.42
C GLU A 123 -5.25 8.09 -23.28
N LYS A 124 -4.56 8.69 -24.27
CA LYS A 124 -3.66 7.97 -25.19
C LYS A 124 -2.29 7.74 -24.57
N ASN A 125 -1.87 8.61 -23.65
CA ASN A 125 -0.59 8.49 -22.98
C ASN A 125 -0.70 7.50 -21.81
N ARG A 126 -0.07 6.34 -21.96
CA ARG A 126 -0.07 5.27 -20.94
C ARG A 126 0.45 5.75 -19.57
N CYS A 127 1.43 6.64 -19.59
CA CYS A 127 2.00 7.21 -18.36
C CYS A 127 1.01 8.14 -17.65
N GLU A 128 0.29 8.97 -18.41
CA GLU A 128 -0.74 9.87 -17.87
C GLU A 128 -1.92 9.07 -17.32
N LYS A 129 -2.37 8.07 -18.07
CA LYS A 129 -3.44 7.14 -17.67
C LYS A 129 -3.12 6.45 -16.35
N ALA A 130 -1.90 5.93 -16.19
CA ALA A 130 -1.46 5.26 -14.98
C ALA A 130 -1.47 6.16 -13.73
N VAL A 131 -1.03 7.41 -13.88
CA VAL A 131 -1.02 8.37 -12.78
C VAL A 131 -2.43 8.87 -12.44
N ASN A 132 -3.26 9.15 -13.45
CA ASN A 132 -4.65 9.55 -13.24
C ASN A 132 -5.44 8.46 -12.51
N PHE A 133 -5.30 7.22 -12.93
CA PHE A 133 -5.88 6.07 -12.23
C PHE A 133 -5.41 6.00 -10.78
N THR A 134 -4.10 6.08 -10.52
CA THR A 134 -3.57 6.00 -9.15
C THR A 134 -4.05 7.15 -8.28
N LYS A 135 -4.14 8.37 -8.83
CA LYS A 135 -4.69 9.54 -8.15
C LYS A 135 -6.16 9.37 -7.81
N CYS A 136 -6.97 8.85 -8.74
CA CYS A 136 -8.37 8.55 -8.50
C CYS A 136 -8.55 7.51 -7.38
N ILE A 137 -7.80 6.40 -7.42
CA ILE A 137 -7.82 5.39 -6.36
C ILE A 137 -7.43 6.00 -5.00
N TYR A 138 -6.42 6.88 -4.98
CA TYR A 138 -6.00 7.57 -3.76
C TYR A 138 -7.08 8.52 -3.21
N ALA A 139 -7.84 9.19 -4.08
CA ALA A 139 -8.98 10.02 -3.66
C ALA A 139 -10.06 9.18 -2.96
N HIS A 140 -10.32 7.95 -3.44
CA HIS A 140 -11.26 7.01 -2.82
C HIS A 140 -10.71 6.24 -1.60
N LYS A 141 -9.48 6.50 -1.16
CA LYS A 141 -8.81 5.79 -0.05
C LYS A 141 -9.62 5.77 1.25
N ASN A 142 -10.32 6.85 1.58
CA ASN A 142 -11.10 6.95 2.81
C ASN A 142 -12.38 6.09 2.74
N GLU A 143 -13.00 6.02 1.56
CA GLU A 143 -14.17 5.17 1.30
C GLU A 143 -13.80 3.69 1.37
N ILE A 144 -12.59 3.35 0.92
CA ILE A 144 -12.00 2.01 1.01
C ILE A 144 -11.68 1.64 2.48
N LYS A 145 -11.17 2.59 3.29
CA LYS A 145 -10.79 2.33 4.69
C LYS A 145 -11.98 2.21 5.66
N ASN A 146 -13.06 2.96 5.43
CA ASN A 146 -14.14 3.12 6.42
C ASN A 146 -14.94 1.83 6.68
N GLN A 147 -14.91 0.82 5.80
CA GLN A 147 -15.60 -0.45 6.08
C GLN A 147 -14.84 -1.42 6.98
N ASN A 148 -13.52 -1.27 7.15
CA ASN A 148 -12.75 -2.11 8.09
C ASN A 148 -13.04 -1.77 9.57
N LYS A 149 -13.59 -0.58 9.84
CA LYS A 149 -14.12 -0.22 11.16
C LYS A 149 -15.51 -0.80 11.40
N THR A 150 -16.42 -0.76 10.42
CA THR A 150 -17.77 -1.31 10.58
C THR A 150 -17.80 -2.84 10.70
N SER A 151 -16.89 -3.57 10.04
CA SER A 151 -16.79 -5.03 10.18
C SER A 151 -16.10 -5.49 11.48
N SER A 152 -15.25 -4.66 12.07
CA SER A 152 -14.66 -4.90 13.40
C SER A 152 -15.56 -4.48 14.56
N GLU A 153 -16.48 -3.54 14.34
CA GLU A 153 -17.49 -3.13 15.32
C GLU A 153 -18.67 -4.11 15.37
N TYR A 154 -19.07 -4.72 14.24
CA TYR A 154 -20.04 -5.82 14.23
C TYR A 154 -19.53 -7.05 14.99
N ARG A 155 -18.22 -7.33 14.94
CA ARG A 155 -17.59 -8.46 15.65
C ARG A 155 -17.41 -8.21 17.16
N ARG A 156 -17.65 -6.98 17.65
CA ARG A 156 -17.60 -6.61 19.07
C ARG A 156 -18.98 -6.42 19.70
N ARG A 157 -20.08 -6.73 19.03
CA ARG A 157 -21.34 -6.92 19.74
C ARG A 157 -21.31 -8.31 20.39
N PRO A 158 -21.33 -8.43 21.72
CA PRO A 158 -21.62 -9.72 22.32
C PRO A 158 -23.01 -10.13 21.86
N THR A 159 -23.12 -11.26 21.16
CA THR A 159 -24.39 -11.97 21.01
C THR A 159 -24.86 -12.31 22.42
N MET A 160 -25.82 -11.55 22.94
CA MET A 160 -26.53 -11.92 24.17
C MET A 160 -27.17 -13.31 23.94
N PRO A 161 -27.05 -14.24 24.90
CA PRO A 161 -27.70 -15.53 24.78
C PRO A 161 -29.22 -15.30 24.78
N PHE A 162 -29.87 -15.82 23.75
CA PHE A 162 -31.31 -15.75 23.54
C PHE A 162 -32.07 -16.30 24.76
N GLY A 163 -32.64 -15.39 25.55
CA GLY A 163 -33.80 -15.66 26.39
C GLY A 163 -35.06 -15.68 25.51
N ARG A 164 -35.91 -16.69 25.72
CA ARG A 164 -37.16 -16.94 25.00
C ARG A 164 -38.05 -15.68 24.93
N GLY A 165 -38.50 -15.31 23.72
CA GLY A 165 -39.52 -14.28 23.52
C GLY A 165 -39.94 -14.16 22.05
N ARG A 166 -41.26 -14.17 21.84
CA ARG A 166 -42.03 -14.22 20.57
C ARG A 166 -41.81 -13.05 19.56
N PRO A 167 -42.33 -13.16 18.32
CA PRO A 167 -41.98 -12.27 17.22
C PRO A 167 -42.77 -10.95 17.26
N PHE A 168 -42.06 -9.84 17.04
CA PHE A 168 -42.62 -8.55 16.65
C PHE A 168 -42.02 -8.23 15.27
N GLY A 169 -42.76 -7.89 14.20
CA GLY A 169 -43.97 -7.11 14.12
C GLY A 169 -43.65 -5.68 13.62
N GLY A 170 -43.74 -5.47 12.29
CA GLY A 170 -43.81 -4.17 11.59
C GLY A 170 -42.50 -3.35 11.50
N ARG A 171 -42.30 -2.39 10.57
CA ARG A 171 -43.01 -1.87 9.39
C ARG A 171 -42.10 -0.78 8.77
N TYR A 172 -42.01 -0.72 7.43
CA TYR A 172 -41.67 0.42 6.52
C TYR A 172 -40.33 1.19 6.73
N TYR A 173 -39.57 1.54 5.67
CA TYR A 173 -39.98 2.42 4.56
C TYR A 173 -39.38 2.04 3.19
N ARG A 174 -40.20 2.26 2.16
CA ARG A 174 -39.92 2.16 0.72
C ARG A 174 -39.68 3.58 0.22
N SER A 175 -38.56 3.80 -0.48
CA SER A 175 -38.26 5.07 -1.14
C SER A 175 -39.11 5.23 -2.40
N THR A 176 -39.86 6.32 -2.45
CA THR A 176 -40.19 7.07 -3.68
C THR A 176 -39.75 8.49 -3.43
#